data_AF-A0A7S3NX90-F1
#
_entry.id   AF-A0A7S3NX90-F1
#
_cell.length_a   1.000
_cell.length_b   1.000
_cell.length_c   1.000
_cell.angle_alpha   90.00
_cell.angle_beta   90.00
_cell.angle_gamma   90.00
#
_symmetry.space_group_name_H-M   'P 1'
#
loop_
_entity.id
_entity.type
_entity.pdbx_description
1 polymer ?
#
loop_
_entity_poly.entity_id
_entity_poly.type
_entity_poly.pdbx_seq_one_letter_code
_entity_poly.pdbx_strand_id
1 'polypeptide(L)'
;KMVMGCGGLIGLILVIAGPLLLFSALNPLANDNPVLGASLTLNIIANLTNEEQGPANTYQLFRTDRFITVEPIGDANFQNISGIRAVRNLDRSQFQQVQLSNVADTVWSISPPAREEVFQRVKEARENLNSLPINLEFKYAFDRAEPAEQQVIDKALPIVNILDKNVVGKDDIQEKLFRALDPDLPC
;
A
#
# COMPACT_ATOMS: atom_id res chain seq x y z
N LYS A 1 61.86 -25.09 -10.58
CA LYS A 1 61.58 -24.98 -9.13
C LYS A 1 60.67 -23.79 -8.81
N MET A 2 60.97 -22.56 -9.27
CA MET A 2 60.07 -21.39 -9.06
C MET A 2 58.66 -21.56 -9.65
N VAL A 3 58.53 -22.17 -10.83
CA VAL A 3 57.22 -22.42 -11.48
C VAL A 3 56.33 -23.34 -10.64
N MET A 4 56.94 -24.36 -10.01
CA MET A 4 56.22 -25.33 -9.17
C MET A 4 55.78 -24.68 -7.83
N GLY A 5 56.60 -23.79 -7.29
CA GLY A 5 56.25 -22.99 -6.10
C GLY A 5 55.15 -21.97 -6.37
N CYS A 6 55.20 -21.26 -7.51
CA CYS A 6 54.14 -20.31 -7.89
C CYS A 6 52.81 -21.01 -8.18
N GLY A 7 52.84 -22.17 -8.85
CA GLY A 7 51.64 -22.97 -9.10
C GLY A 7 50.97 -23.45 -7.80
N GLY A 8 51.77 -23.90 -6.83
CA GLY A 8 51.25 -24.30 -5.51
C GLY A 8 50.63 -23.13 -4.73
N LEU A 9 51.23 -21.94 -4.82
CA LEU A 9 50.76 -20.73 -4.13
C LEU A 9 49.45 -20.21 -4.75
N ILE A 10 49.33 -20.22 -6.08
CA ILE A 10 48.07 -19.90 -6.79
C ILE A 10 46.97 -20.91 -6.46
N GLY A 11 47.31 -22.20 -6.42
CA GLY A 11 46.36 -23.25 -6.02
C GLY A 11 45.84 -23.05 -4.60
N LEU A 12 46.73 -22.71 -3.66
CA LEU A 12 46.36 -22.44 -2.27
C LEU A 12 45.50 -21.18 -2.14
N ILE A 13 45.80 -20.12 -2.90
CA ILE A 13 44.96 -18.92 -2.97
C ILE A 13 43.57 -19.26 -3.51
N LEU A 14 43.46 -20.08 -4.55
CA LEU A 14 42.15 -20.49 -5.09
C LEU A 14 41.36 -21.38 -4.13
N VAL A 15 42.02 -22.22 -3.33
CA VAL A 15 41.32 -23.04 -2.32
C VAL A 15 40.77 -22.18 -1.17
N ILE A 16 41.47 -21.11 -0.79
CA ILE A 16 41.01 -20.19 0.27
C ILE A 16 40.01 -19.16 -0.29
N ALA A 17 40.36 -18.49 -1.38
CA ALA A 17 39.58 -17.40 -1.97
C ALA A 17 38.47 -17.89 -2.91
N GLY A 18 38.57 -19.09 -3.48
CA GLY A 18 37.56 -19.63 -4.39
C GLY A 18 36.20 -19.80 -3.72
N PRO A 19 36.09 -20.48 -2.56
CA PRO A 19 34.85 -20.55 -1.80
C PRO A 19 34.37 -19.17 -1.37
N LEU A 20 35.29 -18.27 -0.96
CA LEU A 20 34.94 -16.90 -0.61
C LEU A 20 34.37 -16.13 -1.80
N LEU A 21 34.83 -16.35 -3.02
CA LEU A 21 34.29 -15.74 -4.24
C LEU A 21 32.94 -16.36 -4.64
N LEU A 22 32.81 -17.69 -4.54
CA LEU A 22 31.57 -18.41 -4.86
C LEU A 22 30.43 -18.14 -3.87
N PHE A 23 30.76 -17.99 -2.58
CA PHE A 23 29.81 -17.66 -1.52
C PHE A 23 29.89 -16.20 -1.08
N SER A 24 30.61 -15.35 -1.83
CA SER A 24 30.62 -13.93 -1.52
C SER A 24 29.22 -13.37 -1.74
N ALA A 25 28.82 -12.47 -0.85
CA ALA A 25 27.70 -11.58 -1.05
C ALA A 25 27.88 -10.63 -2.27
N LEU A 26 28.86 -10.87 -3.15
CA LEU A 26 29.07 -10.13 -4.40
C LEU A 26 28.24 -10.68 -5.56
N ASN A 27 27.54 -11.81 -5.39
CA ASN A 27 26.60 -12.28 -6.41
C ASN A 27 25.25 -12.71 -5.81
N PRO A 28 24.54 -11.84 -5.07
CA PRO A 28 23.13 -12.08 -4.85
C PRO A 28 22.49 -12.03 -6.24
N LEU A 29 21.96 -13.17 -6.71
CA LEU A 29 20.99 -13.20 -7.80
C LEU A 29 19.73 -12.49 -7.29
N ALA A 30 19.80 -11.17 -7.18
CA ALA A 30 18.65 -10.32 -6.92
C ALA A 30 17.89 -10.27 -8.24
N ASN A 31 16.94 -11.20 -8.40
CA ASN A 31 15.98 -11.09 -9.47
C ASN A 31 15.02 -9.97 -9.11
N ASP A 32 14.86 -9.02 -10.03
CA ASP A 32 13.80 -8.03 -9.92
C ASP A 32 12.46 -8.76 -9.79
N ASN A 33 11.66 -8.35 -8.81
CA ASN A 33 10.31 -8.88 -8.61
C ASN A 33 9.29 -7.78 -8.93
N PRO A 34 9.03 -7.52 -10.23
CA PRO A 34 8.19 -6.42 -10.65
C PRO A 34 6.74 -6.66 -10.23
N VAL A 35 6.05 -5.56 -9.98
CA VAL A 35 4.60 -5.54 -9.78
C VAL A 35 3.92 -5.90 -11.11
N LEU A 36 3.10 -6.94 -11.10
CA LEU A 36 2.28 -7.38 -12.22
C LEU A 36 0.87 -6.80 -12.17
N GLY A 37 0.38 -6.52 -10.97
CA GLY A 37 -0.97 -6.05 -10.72
C GLY A 37 -1.06 -5.26 -9.43
N ALA A 38 -2.12 -4.47 -9.31
CA ALA A 38 -2.39 -3.70 -8.12
C ALA A 38 -3.89 -3.53 -7.95
N SER A 39 -4.36 -3.62 -6.71
CA SER A 39 -5.73 -3.30 -6.35
C SER A 39 -5.77 -2.28 -5.23
N LEU A 40 -6.83 -1.48 -5.23
CA LEU A 40 -7.14 -0.52 -4.19
C LEU A 40 -8.61 -0.65 -3.84
N THR A 41 -8.89 -0.73 -2.54
CA THR A 41 -10.23 -0.74 -1.98
C THR A 41 -10.32 0.33 -0.90
N LEU A 42 -11.39 1.12 -0.94
CA LEU A 42 -11.75 2.11 0.07
C LEU A 42 -13.06 1.69 0.71
N ASN A 43 -13.06 1.56 2.03
CA ASN A 43 -14.25 1.23 2.80
C ASN A 43 -14.55 2.31 3.84
N ILE A 44 -15.84 2.55 4.10
CA ILE A 44 -16.31 3.18 5.33
C ILE A 44 -16.53 2.08 6.35
N ILE A 45 -15.93 2.22 7.52
CA ILE A 45 -16.23 1.42 8.69
C ILE A 45 -17.05 2.30 9.63
N ALA A 46 -18.34 2.01 9.72
CA ALA A 46 -19.26 2.66 10.64
C ALA A 46 -19.68 1.65 11.71
N ASN A 47 -19.31 1.90 12.95
CA ASN A 47 -19.85 1.14 14.07
C ASN A 47 -21.30 1.58 14.25
N LEU A 48 -22.27 0.73 13.89
CA LEU A 48 -23.69 1.07 13.98
C LEU A 48 -24.27 0.81 15.38
N THR A 49 -23.55 0.03 16.20
CA THR A 49 -23.89 -0.25 17.60
C THR A 49 -22.84 0.37 18.53
N ASN A 50 -23.30 0.92 19.65
CA ASN A 50 -22.44 1.36 20.77
C ASN A 50 -21.74 0.19 21.49
N GLU A 51 -21.94 -1.04 21.02
CA GLU A 51 -21.28 -2.21 21.55
C GLU A 51 -19.88 -2.27 20.95
N GLU A 52 -18.86 -2.05 21.78
CA GLU A 52 -17.43 -2.21 21.44
C GLU A 52 -17.08 -3.61 20.87
N GLN A 53 -18.05 -4.55 20.86
CA GLN A 53 -17.90 -5.94 20.45
C GLN A 53 -18.82 -6.35 19.28
N GLY A 54 -19.60 -5.43 18.71
CA GLY A 54 -20.42 -5.71 17.53
C GLY A 54 -19.59 -5.79 16.24
N PRO A 55 -20.03 -6.55 15.22
CA PRO A 55 -19.35 -6.53 13.92
C PRO A 55 -19.45 -5.13 13.32
N ALA A 56 -18.31 -4.51 13.05
CA ALA A 56 -18.25 -3.19 12.43
C ALA A 56 -18.85 -3.26 11.01
N ASN A 57 -19.84 -2.42 10.73
CA ASN A 57 -20.45 -2.42 9.41
C ASN A 57 -19.52 -1.74 8.43
N THR A 58 -19.07 -2.53 7.45
CA THR A 58 -18.09 -2.11 6.46
C THR A 58 -18.80 -1.94 5.12
N TYR A 59 -18.74 -0.73 4.58
CA TYR A 59 -19.34 -0.37 3.30
C TYR A 59 -18.26 0.00 2.31
N GLN A 60 -18.11 -0.78 1.25
CA GLN A 60 -17.16 -0.50 0.19
C GLN A 60 -17.63 0.71 -0.63
N LEU A 61 -16.81 1.76 -0.68
CA LEU A 61 -17.06 2.96 -1.48
C LEU A 61 -16.47 2.87 -2.88
N PHE A 62 -15.27 2.31 -2.95
CA PHE A 62 -14.49 2.29 -4.17
C PHE A 62 -13.64 1.03 -4.20
N ARG A 63 -13.59 0.40 -5.37
CA ARG A 63 -12.64 -0.67 -5.66
C ARG A 63 -12.19 -0.54 -7.09
N THR A 64 -10.89 -0.63 -7.29
CA THR A 64 -10.28 -0.80 -8.61
C THR A 64 -9.23 -1.88 -8.51
N ASP A 65 -9.33 -2.85 -9.40
CA ASP A 65 -8.30 -3.84 -9.69
C ASP A 65 -7.61 -3.47 -11.03
N ARG A 66 -8.12 -2.45 -11.74
CA ARG A 66 -7.52 -1.88 -12.94
C ARG A 66 -6.41 -0.88 -12.61
N PHE A 67 -5.24 -1.14 -13.15
CA PHE A 67 -4.13 -0.20 -13.22
C PHE A 67 -3.96 0.32 -14.65
N ILE A 68 -3.61 1.59 -14.78
CA ILE A 68 -3.36 2.29 -16.05
C ILE A 68 -1.94 1.99 -16.52
N THR A 69 -0.95 2.16 -15.64
CA THR A 69 0.47 1.93 -15.94
C THR A 69 1.21 1.36 -14.73
N VAL A 70 2.23 0.56 -15.03
CA VAL A 70 3.28 0.16 -14.08
C VAL A 70 4.61 0.44 -14.77
N GLU A 71 5.33 1.44 -14.27
CA GLU A 71 6.56 1.93 -14.90
C GLU A 71 7.65 2.11 -13.84
N PRO A 72 8.95 2.04 -14.22
CA PRO A 72 10.03 2.43 -13.32
C PRO A 72 9.82 3.85 -12.80
N ILE A 73 10.13 4.10 -11.54
CA ILE A 73 9.96 5.43 -10.96
C ILE A 73 10.81 6.46 -11.73
N GLY A 74 10.25 7.63 -12.04
CA GLY A 74 10.99 8.73 -12.67
C GLY A 74 12.02 9.36 -11.73
N ASP A 75 13.07 9.99 -12.29
CA ASP A 75 14.15 10.60 -11.49
C ASP A 75 13.65 11.63 -10.48
N ALA A 76 12.76 12.53 -10.91
CA ALA A 76 12.20 13.55 -10.03
C ALA A 76 11.44 12.94 -8.85
N ASN A 77 10.64 11.89 -9.10
CA ASN A 77 9.86 11.21 -8.07
C ASN A 77 10.76 10.41 -7.12
N PHE A 78 11.83 9.80 -7.64
CA PHE A 78 12.80 9.10 -6.81
C PHE A 78 13.56 10.06 -5.87
N GLN A 79 13.93 11.24 -6.35
CA GLN A 79 14.57 12.25 -5.50
C GLN A 79 13.68 12.75 -4.36
N ASN A 80 12.35 12.76 -4.56
CA ASN A 80 11.41 13.11 -3.50
C ASN A 80 11.36 12.06 -2.37
N ILE A 81 11.64 10.78 -2.67
CA ILE A 81 11.61 9.69 -1.69
C ILE A 81 12.99 9.27 -1.18
N SER A 82 14.07 9.69 -1.83
CA SER A 82 15.46 9.35 -1.45
C SER A 82 15.86 9.89 -0.07
N GLY A 83 15.15 10.90 0.43
CA GLY A 83 15.28 11.41 1.79
C GLY A 83 14.81 10.44 2.88
N ILE A 84 13.97 9.44 2.54
CA ILE A 84 13.40 8.48 3.48
C ILE A 84 14.48 7.44 3.85
N ARG A 85 14.76 7.31 5.16
CA ARG A 85 15.83 6.43 5.67
C ARG A 85 15.69 4.97 5.21
N ALA A 86 14.47 4.49 5.05
CA ALA A 86 14.18 3.13 4.59
C ALA A 86 14.50 2.88 3.09
N VAL A 87 14.58 3.96 2.30
CA VAL A 87 14.74 3.91 0.82
C VAL A 87 16.17 4.24 0.39
N ARG A 88 16.96 4.91 1.25
CA ARG A 88 18.26 5.49 0.91
C ARG A 88 19.30 4.52 0.31
N ASN A 89 19.25 3.24 0.67
CA ASN A 89 20.22 2.23 0.23
C ASN A 89 19.67 1.30 -0.87
N LEU A 90 18.46 1.56 -1.36
CA LEU A 90 17.82 0.76 -2.39
C LEU A 90 18.10 1.39 -3.76
N ASP A 91 18.33 0.55 -4.77
CA ASP A 91 18.55 1.02 -6.13
C ASP A 91 17.22 1.51 -6.73
N ARG A 92 17.26 2.57 -7.52
CA ARG A 92 16.10 3.11 -8.26
C ARG A 92 15.45 2.02 -9.12
N SER A 93 16.24 1.10 -9.68
CA SER A 93 15.75 -0.05 -10.45
C SER A 93 14.72 -0.90 -9.70
N GLN A 94 14.75 -0.88 -8.35
CA GLN A 94 13.84 -1.63 -7.49
C GLN A 94 12.51 -0.91 -7.22
N PHE A 95 12.33 0.31 -7.75
CA PHE A 95 11.14 1.12 -7.54
C PHE A 95 10.31 1.25 -8.81
N GLN A 96 9.02 0.99 -8.65
CA GLN A 96 8.03 1.18 -9.70
C GLN A 96 6.95 2.14 -9.20
N GLN A 97 6.44 2.95 -10.13
CA GLN A 97 5.26 3.75 -9.94
C GLN A 97 4.07 3.03 -10.58
N VAL A 98 3.05 2.80 -9.77
CA VAL A 98 1.78 2.21 -10.20
C VAL A 98 0.75 3.31 -10.28
N GLN A 99 0.17 3.51 -11.46
CA GLN A 99 -0.97 4.40 -11.65
C GLN A 99 -2.25 3.58 -11.69
N LEU A 100 -3.12 3.78 -10.70
CA LEU A 100 -4.43 3.13 -10.64
C LEU A 100 -5.49 3.95 -11.39
N SER A 101 -6.56 3.26 -11.84
CA SER A 101 -7.75 3.93 -12.36
C SER A 101 -8.40 4.80 -11.27
N ASN A 102 -8.90 5.96 -11.66
CA ASN A 102 -9.72 6.81 -10.80
C ASN A 102 -11.21 6.46 -10.88
N VAL A 103 -11.59 5.49 -11.71
CA VAL A 103 -12.95 4.97 -11.85
C VAL A 103 -13.03 3.61 -11.18
N ALA A 104 -14.09 3.40 -10.40
CA ALA A 104 -14.34 2.13 -9.73
C ALA A 104 -14.74 1.04 -10.74
N ASP A 105 -14.26 -0.17 -10.52
CA ASP A 105 -14.65 -1.34 -11.31
C ASP A 105 -16.02 -1.89 -10.91
N THR A 106 -16.46 -1.57 -9.69
CA THR A 106 -17.74 -2.01 -9.14
C THR A 106 -18.66 -0.83 -8.90
N VAL A 107 -19.94 -0.99 -9.23
CA VAL A 107 -20.98 -0.06 -8.81
C VAL A 107 -21.12 -0.13 -7.28
N TRP A 108 -21.38 1.02 -6.66
CA TRP A 108 -21.60 1.10 -5.22
C TRP A 108 -22.88 0.34 -4.84
N SER A 109 -22.73 -0.82 -4.20
CA SER A 109 -23.82 -1.75 -3.92
C SER A 109 -24.46 -1.55 -2.54
N ILE A 110 -24.40 -0.34 -1.97
CA ILE A 110 -25.03 -0.03 -0.69
C ILE A 110 -26.56 -0.01 -0.87
N SER A 111 -27.29 -0.61 0.07
CA SER A 111 -28.75 -0.52 0.04
C SER A 111 -29.20 0.91 0.38
N PRO A 112 -30.31 1.42 -0.20
CA PRO A 112 -30.83 2.74 0.15
C PRO A 112 -30.98 3.01 1.66
N PRO A 113 -31.53 2.10 2.49
CA PRO A 113 -31.62 2.34 3.93
C PRO A 113 -30.24 2.39 4.62
N ALA A 114 -29.29 1.55 4.19
CA ALA A 114 -27.94 1.59 4.76
C ALA A 114 -27.19 2.88 4.36
N ARG A 115 -27.44 3.39 3.14
CA ARG A 115 -26.89 4.68 2.70
C ARG A 115 -27.39 5.83 3.57
N GLU A 116 -28.69 5.89 3.82
CA GLU A 116 -29.29 6.89 4.71
C GLU A 116 -28.71 6.80 6.12
N GLU A 117 -28.57 5.59 6.66
CA GLU A 117 -27.97 5.38 7.98
C GLU A 117 -26.54 5.91 8.03
N VAL A 118 -25.69 5.55 7.06
CA VAL A 118 -24.31 6.06 6.98
C VAL A 118 -24.28 7.57 6.85
N PHE A 119 -25.17 8.16 6.03
CA PHE A 119 -25.27 9.61 5.87
C PHE A 119 -25.63 10.31 7.19
N GLN A 120 -26.65 9.84 7.90
CA GLN A 120 -27.03 10.40 9.20
C GLN A 120 -25.89 10.29 10.21
N ARG A 121 -25.15 9.18 10.23
CA ARG A 121 -23.97 9.05 11.10
C ARG A 121 -22.87 10.04 10.74
N VAL A 122 -22.58 10.23 9.46
CA VAL A 122 -21.58 11.23 9.01
C VAL A 122 -22.01 12.63 9.41
N LYS A 123 -23.31 12.94 9.31
CA LYS A 123 -23.86 14.21 9.75
C LYS A 123 -23.74 14.39 11.27
N GLU A 124 -24.15 13.40 12.06
CA GLU A 124 -24.02 13.38 13.52
C GLU A 124 -22.56 13.57 13.95
N ALA A 125 -21.63 12.91 13.28
CA ALA A 125 -20.21 12.99 13.57
C ALA A 125 -19.57 14.34 13.23
N ARG A 126 -20.11 15.01 12.21
CA ARG A 126 -19.71 16.38 11.87
C ARG A 126 -20.21 17.38 12.92
N GLU A 127 -21.45 17.21 13.38
CA GLU A 127 -22.10 18.13 14.31
C GLU A 127 -21.67 17.90 15.77
N ASN A 128 -21.34 16.66 16.13
CA ASN A 128 -20.97 16.25 17.48
C ASN A 128 -19.70 15.38 17.47
N LEU A 129 -18.58 15.96 17.87
CA LEU A 129 -17.27 15.30 17.97
C LEU A 129 -17.22 14.13 18.98
N ASN A 130 -18.24 13.96 19.83
CA ASN A 130 -18.35 12.85 20.77
C ASN A 130 -19.18 11.68 20.23
N SER A 131 -19.63 11.71 18.98
CA SER A 131 -20.37 10.60 18.36
C SER A 131 -19.45 9.40 18.09
N LEU A 132 -20.06 8.26 17.72
CA LEU A 132 -19.34 7.08 17.28
C LEU A 132 -18.36 7.42 16.13
N PRO A 133 -17.14 6.84 16.14
CA PRO A 133 -16.15 7.12 15.12
C PRO A 133 -16.56 6.52 13.77
N ILE A 134 -16.35 7.29 12.71
CA ILE A 134 -16.43 6.82 11.33
C ILE A 134 -15.01 6.74 10.82
N ASN A 135 -14.61 5.55 10.39
CA ASN A 135 -13.26 5.30 9.91
C ASN A 135 -13.28 5.07 8.40
N LEU A 136 -12.27 5.60 7.71
CA LEU A 136 -11.96 5.18 6.34
C LEU A 136 -10.83 4.17 6.39
N GLU A 137 -11.08 3.05 5.74
CA GLU A 137 -10.10 1.99 5.58
C GLU A 137 -9.62 1.98 4.13
N PHE A 138 -8.32 2.21 3.96
CA PHE A 138 -7.65 2.09 2.68
C PHE A 138 -6.91 0.75 2.66
N LYS A 139 -7.27 -0.12 1.71
CA LYS A 139 -6.61 -1.39 1.46
C LYS A 139 -5.97 -1.37 0.08
N TYR A 140 -4.70 -1.72 -0.02
CA TYR A 140 -4.04 -1.96 -1.30
C TYR A 140 -3.41 -3.35 -1.32
N ALA A 141 -3.31 -3.94 -2.51
CA ALA A 141 -2.54 -5.16 -2.73
C ALA A 141 -1.74 -5.03 -4.02
N PHE A 142 -0.61 -5.74 -4.09
CA PHE A 142 0.23 -5.81 -5.27
C PHE A 142 0.44 -7.27 -5.65
N ASP A 143 0.09 -7.61 -6.88
CA ASP A 143 0.37 -8.93 -7.45
C ASP A 143 1.78 -8.93 -8.03
N ARG A 144 2.53 -9.99 -7.78
CA ARG A 144 3.91 -10.15 -8.22
C ARG A 144 4.16 -11.54 -8.76
N ALA A 145 5.12 -11.65 -9.67
CA ALA A 145 5.57 -12.94 -10.22
C ALA A 145 6.52 -13.60 -9.21
N GLU A 146 6.01 -14.13 -8.10
CA GLU A 146 6.85 -14.71 -7.06
C GLU A 146 7.73 -15.90 -7.54
N PRO A 147 8.80 -16.23 -6.79
CA PRO A 147 8.95 -17.55 -6.19
C PRO A 147 8.42 -17.53 -4.74
N ALA A 148 7.75 -18.62 -4.32
CA ALA A 148 6.90 -18.75 -3.13
C ALA A 148 7.54 -18.50 -1.73
N GLU A 149 8.80 -18.05 -1.65
CA GLU A 149 9.58 -17.98 -0.40
C GLU A 149 9.86 -16.55 0.09
N GLN A 150 9.36 -15.50 -0.60
CA GLN A 150 9.51 -14.14 -0.11
C GLN A 150 8.54 -13.85 1.05
N GLN A 151 9.08 -13.37 2.18
CA GLN A 151 8.26 -12.89 3.28
C GLN A 151 7.48 -11.65 2.83
N VAL A 152 6.17 -11.81 2.65
CA VAL A 152 5.24 -10.69 2.50
C VAL A 152 5.26 -9.90 3.81
N ILE A 153 5.78 -8.68 3.78
CA ILE A 153 5.68 -7.76 4.91
C ILE A 153 4.24 -7.22 4.92
N ASP A 154 3.36 -7.96 5.56
CA ASP A 154 1.97 -7.56 5.73
C ASP A 154 1.90 -6.51 6.85
N LYS A 155 2.14 -5.24 6.48
CA LYS A 155 1.92 -4.12 7.40
C LYS A 155 0.45 -3.72 7.32
N ALA A 156 -0.28 -3.95 8.42
CA ALA A 156 -1.61 -3.40 8.60
C ALA A 156 -1.60 -1.90 8.27
N LEU A 157 -2.51 -1.51 7.38
CA LEU A 157 -2.60 -0.15 6.87
C LEU A 157 -3.18 0.81 7.91
N PRO A 158 -2.88 2.11 7.81
CA PRO A 158 -3.44 3.09 8.73
C PRO A 158 -4.96 3.15 8.51
N ILE A 159 -5.72 2.77 9.54
CA ILE A 159 -7.13 3.14 9.67
C ILE A 159 -7.13 4.64 9.98
N VAL A 160 -7.64 5.45 9.06
CA VAL A 160 -7.72 6.89 9.26
C VAL A 160 -9.07 7.21 9.86
N ASN A 161 -9.06 7.70 11.10
CA ASN A 161 -10.23 8.32 11.67
C ASN A 161 -10.38 9.70 11.04
N ILE A 162 -11.37 9.84 10.16
CA ILE A 162 -11.62 11.07 9.40
C ILE A 162 -12.09 12.23 10.30
N LEU A 163 -12.44 11.94 11.56
CA LEU A 163 -12.93 12.89 12.55
C LEU A 163 -11.82 13.34 13.52
N ASP A 164 -10.62 12.75 13.44
CA ASP A 164 -9.47 13.18 14.22
C ASP A 164 -9.02 14.59 13.77
N LYS A 165 -8.87 15.51 14.74
CA LYS A 165 -8.50 16.91 14.51
C LYS A 165 -7.08 17.08 13.97
N ASN A 166 -6.26 16.04 14.00
CA ASN A 166 -4.85 16.09 13.60
C ASN A 166 -4.59 15.68 12.14
N VAL A 167 -5.63 15.34 11.36
CA VAL A 167 -5.48 14.92 9.95
C VAL A 167 -5.52 16.15 9.02
N VAL A 168 -4.41 16.40 8.33
CA VAL A 168 -4.27 17.49 7.34
C VAL A 168 -5.18 17.22 6.14
N GLY A 169 -6.02 18.19 5.75
CA GLY A 169 -6.92 18.08 4.58
C GLY A 169 -8.30 17.47 4.86
N LYS A 170 -8.67 17.27 6.14
CA LYS A 170 -9.93 16.59 6.51
C LYS A 170 -11.18 17.30 5.99
N ASP A 171 -11.20 18.63 5.93
CA ASP A 171 -12.42 19.38 5.60
C ASP A 171 -12.85 19.12 4.14
N ASP A 172 -11.89 18.98 3.22
CA ASP A 172 -12.14 18.62 1.82
C ASP A 172 -12.61 17.16 1.68
N ILE A 173 -12.02 16.23 2.45
CA ILE A 173 -12.42 14.82 2.43
C ILE A 173 -13.81 14.64 3.03
N GLN A 174 -14.10 15.29 4.17
CA GLN A 174 -15.41 15.26 4.81
C GLN A 174 -16.48 15.87 3.92
N GLU A 175 -16.21 17.01 3.27
CA GLU A 175 -17.14 17.65 2.35
C GLU A 175 -17.41 16.78 1.12
N LYS A 176 -16.36 16.20 0.51
CA LYS A 176 -16.52 15.28 -0.63
C LYS A 176 -17.29 14.02 -0.25
N LEU A 177 -17.00 13.45 0.92
CA LEU A 177 -17.73 12.31 1.44
C LEU A 177 -19.20 12.66 1.69
N PHE A 178 -19.47 13.80 2.33
CA PHE A 178 -20.82 14.26 2.60
C PHE A 178 -21.63 14.43 1.30
N ARG A 179 -21.04 15.07 0.28
CA ARG A 179 -21.66 15.21 -1.05
C ARG A 179 -21.88 13.88 -1.76
N ALA A 180 -20.95 12.94 -1.63
CA ALA A 180 -21.08 11.63 -2.26
C ALA A 180 -22.17 10.75 -1.61
N LEU A 181 -22.45 10.98 -0.33
CA LEU A 181 -23.45 10.24 0.44
C LEU A 181 -24.84 10.89 0.42
N ASP A 182 -24.94 12.15 0.02
CA ASP A 182 -26.18 12.93 0.02
C ASP A 182 -27.26 12.27 -0.88
N PRO A 183 -28.40 11.85 -0.30
CA PRO A 183 -29.46 11.18 -1.06
C PRO A 183 -30.18 12.10 -2.06
N ASP A 184 -30.08 13.42 -1.90
CA ASP A 184 -30.77 14.42 -2.73
C ASP A 184 -29.96 14.85 -3.96
N LEU A 185 -28.70 14.41 -4.07
CA LEU A 185 -27.85 14.66 -5.24
C LEU A 185 -28.11 13.58 -6.32
N PRO A 186 -28.46 13.97 -7.56
CA PRO A 186 -28.61 13.01 -8.65
C PRO A 186 -27.24 12.39 -8.98
N CYS A 187 -27.20 11.06 -9.01
CA CYS A 187 -26.03 10.27 -9.41
C CYS A 187 -25.64 10.51 -10.88
#